data_AF-A0A061G7N8-F1
#
_entry.id   AF-A0A061G7N8-F1
#
_cell.length_a   1.000
_cell.length_b   1.000
_cell.length_c   1.000
_cell.angle_alpha   90.00
_cell.angle_beta   90.00
_cell.angle_gamma   90.00
#
_symmetry.space_group_name_H-M   'P 1'
#
loop_
_entity.id
_entity.type
_entity.pdbx_description
1 polymer ?
#
loop_
_entity_poly.entity_id
_entity_poly.type
_entity_poly.pdbx_seq_one_letter_code
_entity_poly.pdbx_strand_id
1 'polypeptide(L)'
;MDATIFEIAGEKWLGAGFVVRNAAREVELAGTGRMLTGQTVEEAELAALVWSLSCCQKENIMIKEIEMDCKVVVDWIKGRHLSGILGHIVEDCLNLMVSIDYDAILHCPRKVNEMAHLLAKRAKNMSEEVVAWCDLSHMPDDIQLVIVREARSSFEDGDEDPDLCNKFKVQS
;
A
#
# COMPACT_ATOMS: atom_id res chain seq x y z
N MET A 1 -0.18 1.21 1.47
CA MET A 1 0.98 0.31 1.22
C MET A 1 2.01 0.54 2.29
N ASP A 2 2.92 -0.40 2.52
CA ASP A 2 3.94 -0.30 3.57
C ASP A 2 5.23 -1.05 3.19
N ALA A 3 6.29 -0.70 3.91
CA ALA A 3 7.61 -1.28 3.79
C ALA A 3 8.18 -1.77 5.14
N THR A 4 9.01 -2.80 5.10
CA THR A 4 9.80 -3.24 6.26
C THR A 4 11.19 -3.64 5.82
N ILE A 5 12.20 -3.38 6.66
CA ILE A 5 13.57 -3.82 6.39
C ILE A 5 13.88 -5.03 7.27
N PHE A 6 14.49 -6.06 6.69
CA PHE A 6 14.97 -7.24 7.41
C PHE A 6 16.29 -7.74 6.81
N GLU A 7 16.95 -8.67 7.49
CA GLU A 7 18.21 -9.25 7.05
C GLU A 7 18.03 -10.74 6.72
N ILE A 8 18.59 -11.16 5.58
CA ILE A 8 18.68 -12.57 5.15
C ILE A 8 20.14 -12.82 4.76
N ALA A 9 20.77 -13.80 5.41
CA ALA A 9 22.15 -14.21 5.13
C ALA A 9 23.19 -13.05 5.14
N GLY A 10 22.99 -12.01 5.97
CA GLY A 10 23.89 -10.85 6.07
C GLY A 10 23.57 -9.71 5.10
N GLU A 11 22.59 -9.88 4.21
CA GLU A 11 22.14 -8.85 3.28
C GLU A 11 20.87 -8.17 3.80
N LYS A 12 20.78 -6.85 3.61
CA LYS A 12 19.56 -6.09 3.91
C LYS A 12 18.57 -6.22 2.76
N TRP A 13 17.35 -6.58 3.11
CA TRP A 13 16.23 -6.74 2.21
C TRP A 13 15.09 -5.83 2.65
N LEU A 14 14.40 -5.27 1.67
CA LEU A 14 13.07 -4.71 1.84
C LEU A 14 12.05 -5.81 1.69
N GLY A 15 11.06 -5.85 2.57
CA GLY A 15 9.75 -6.39 2.31
C GLY A 15 8.78 -5.25 1.99
N ALA A 16 8.05 -5.39 0.89
CA ALA A 16 7.00 -4.47 0.49
C ALA A 16 5.65 -5.19 0.56
N GLY A 17 4.62 -4.48 1.00
CA GLY A 17 3.26 -4.98 1.08
C GLY A 17 2.25 -3.92 0.65
N PHE A 18 1.23 -4.32 -0.11
CA PHE A 18 0.16 -3.40 -0.48
C PHE A 18 -1.18 -4.11 -0.59
N VAL A 19 -2.24 -3.31 -0.47
CA VAL A 19 -3.63 -3.73 -0.58
C VAL A 19 -4.37 -2.65 -1.33
N VAL A 20 -5.14 -3.04 -2.33
CA VAL A 20 -6.10 -2.22 -3.05
C VAL A 20 -7.49 -2.72 -2.70
N ARG A 21 -8.38 -1.78 -2.41
CA ARG A 21 -9.77 -2.09 -2.07
C ARG A 21 -10.72 -1.37 -3.00
N ASN A 22 -11.81 -2.05 -3.32
CA ASN A 22 -12.91 -1.43 -4.06
C ASN A 22 -13.75 -0.53 -3.15
N ALA A 23 -14.76 0.13 -3.72
CA ALA A 23 -15.67 1.01 -2.96
C ALA A 23 -16.49 0.28 -1.87
N ALA A 24 -16.63 -1.04 -1.95
CA ALA A 24 -17.25 -1.88 -0.93
C ALA A 24 -16.26 -2.32 0.16
N ARG A 25 -15.02 -1.81 0.14
CA ARG A 25 -13.90 -2.15 1.04
C ARG A 25 -13.40 -3.59 0.92
N GLU A 26 -13.83 -4.30 -0.12
CA GLU A 26 -13.33 -5.63 -0.45
C GLU A 26 -11.97 -5.52 -1.11
N VAL A 27 -11.09 -6.50 -0.84
CA VAL A 27 -9.74 -6.51 -1.43
C VAL A 27 -9.82 -6.97 -2.88
N GLU A 28 -9.42 -6.09 -3.79
CA GLU A 28 -9.41 -6.34 -5.25
C GLU A 28 -8.02 -6.76 -5.74
N LEU A 29 -6.97 -6.26 -5.08
CA LEU A 29 -5.59 -6.65 -5.33
C LEU A 29 -4.80 -6.56 -4.04
N ALA A 30 -3.96 -7.54 -3.76
CA ALA A 30 -2.95 -7.44 -2.70
C ALA A 30 -1.63 -8.04 -3.17
N GLY A 31 -0.53 -7.55 -2.61
CA GLY A 31 0.78 -8.09 -2.96
C GLY A 31 1.75 -8.04 -1.79
N THR A 32 2.67 -9.00 -1.81
CA THR A 32 3.89 -8.97 -1.00
C THR A 32 5.10 -9.30 -1.86
N GLY A 33 6.22 -8.65 -1.58
CA GLY A 33 7.47 -8.91 -2.28
C GLY A 33 8.67 -8.52 -1.45
N ARG A 34 9.82 -9.12 -1.73
CA ARG A 34 11.11 -8.68 -1.24
C ARG A 34 11.95 -8.14 -2.38
N MET A 35 12.68 -7.07 -2.09
CA MET A 35 13.56 -6.42 -3.05
C MET A 35 14.89 -6.09 -2.36
N LEU A 36 15.98 -6.16 -3.13
CA LEU A 36 17.23 -5.55 -2.72
C LEU A 36 17.08 -4.04 -2.91
N THR A 37 17.20 -3.28 -1.84
CA THR A 37 17.11 -1.82 -1.86
C THR A 37 17.92 -1.24 -0.70
N GLY A 38 18.21 0.05 -0.78
CA GLY A 38 19.20 0.74 0.02
C GLY A 38 18.84 0.96 1.49
N GLN A 39 19.51 1.94 2.08
CA GLN A 39 19.81 1.97 3.52
C GLN A 39 18.75 2.67 4.38
N THR A 40 17.74 3.29 3.75
CA THR A 40 16.82 4.24 4.42
C THR A 40 15.36 3.79 4.36
N VAL A 41 14.55 4.30 5.29
CA VAL A 41 13.11 4.02 5.34
C VAL A 41 12.41 4.67 4.16
N GLU A 42 12.79 5.88 3.77
CA GLU A 42 12.16 6.63 2.68
C GLU A 42 12.35 5.95 1.32
N GLU A 43 13.55 5.41 1.06
CA GLU A 43 13.84 4.63 -0.15
C GLU A 43 13.02 3.33 -0.19
N ALA A 44 12.91 2.66 0.96
CA ALA A 44 12.10 1.45 1.12
C ALA A 44 10.61 1.70 0.82
N GLU A 45 10.05 2.78 1.38
CA GLU A 45 8.66 3.21 1.15
C GLU A 45 8.41 3.62 -0.30
N LEU A 46 9.33 4.37 -0.91
CA LEU A 46 9.23 4.75 -2.32
C LEU A 46 9.31 3.53 -3.24
N ALA A 47 10.21 2.58 -2.97
CA ALA A 47 10.31 1.35 -3.75
C ALA A 47 9.04 0.49 -3.63
N ALA A 48 8.47 0.37 -2.42
CA ALA A 48 7.21 -0.32 -2.20
C ALA A 48 6.05 0.38 -2.94
N LEU A 49 6.03 1.71 -2.94
CA LEU A 49 5.06 2.51 -3.70
C LEU A 49 5.20 2.26 -5.21
N VAL A 50 6.38 2.42 -5.81
CA VAL A 50 6.64 2.13 -7.23
C VAL A 50 6.16 0.73 -7.62
N TRP A 51 6.51 -0.28 -6.81
CA TRP A 51 6.11 -1.65 -7.08
C TRP A 51 4.60 -1.83 -7.05
N SER A 52 3.92 -1.32 -6.02
CA SER A 52 2.46 -1.42 -5.90
C SER A 52 1.71 -0.70 -7.04
N LEU A 53 2.18 0.49 -7.45
CA LEU A 53 1.60 1.22 -8.58
C LEU A 53 1.81 0.46 -9.90
N SER A 54 2.99 -0.16 -10.07
CA SER A 54 3.27 -1.01 -11.23
C SER A 54 2.36 -2.24 -11.28
N CYS A 55 2.02 -2.83 -10.13
CA CYS A 55 1.03 -3.90 -10.07
C CYS A 55 -0.37 -3.41 -10.46
N CYS A 56 -0.81 -2.26 -9.97
CA CYS A 56 -2.10 -1.67 -10.34
C CYS A 56 -2.18 -1.38 -11.85
N GLN A 57 -1.11 -0.82 -12.42
CA GLN A 57 -1.02 -0.55 -13.86
C GLN A 57 -1.11 -1.84 -14.69
N LYS A 58 -0.40 -2.91 -14.30
CA LYS A 58 -0.42 -4.20 -15.01
C LYS A 58 -1.81 -4.84 -15.02
N GLU A 59 -2.54 -4.72 -13.91
CA GLU A 59 -3.89 -5.26 -13.75
C GLU A 59 -4.97 -4.29 -14.27
N ASN A 60 -4.60 -3.12 -14.81
CA ASN A 60 -5.51 -2.06 -15.26
C ASN A 60 -6.48 -1.58 -14.17
N ILE A 61 -6.00 -1.49 -12.93
CA ILE A 61 -6.78 -1.03 -11.78
C ILE A 61 -6.54 0.48 -11.59
N MET A 62 -7.63 1.23 -11.58
CA MET A 62 -7.64 2.67 -11.31
C MET A 62 -7.66 2.90 -9.79
N ILE A 63 -6.89 3.86 -9.30
CA ILE A 63 -6.72 4.07 -7.85
C ILE A 63 -7.13 5.49 -7.49
N LYS A 64 -8.30 5.68 -6.87
CA LYS A 64 -8.73 7.02 -6.44
C LYS A 64 -7.83 7.62 -5.37
N GLU A 65 -7.56 6.86 -4.32
CA GLU A 65 -6.83 7.34 -3.15
C GLU A 65 -5.70 6.38 -2.79
N ILE A 66 -4.52 6.95 -2.53
CA ILE A 66 -3.33 6.25 -2.08
C ILE A 66 -3.08 6.62 -0.62
N GLU A 67 -3.07 5.63 0.27
CA GLU A 67 -2.79 5.82 1.69
C GLU A 67 -1.44 5.23 2.10
N MET A 68 -0.66 6.04 2.82
CA MET A 68 0.66 5.68 3.36
C MET A 68 0.87 6.25 4.76
N ASP A 69 1.57 5.54 5.64
CA ASP A 69 1.92 6.02 6.97
C ASP A 69 3.26 6.79 7.01
N CYS A 70 4.04 6.74 5.92
CA CYS A 70 5.24 7.57 5.79
C CYS A 70 4.91 9.00 5.33
N LYS A 71 4.73 9.92 6.30
CA LYS A 71 4.45 11.34 6.01
C LYS A 71 5.50 12.00 5.11
N VAL A 72 6.77 11.65 5.27
CA VAL A 72 7.87 12.24 4.48
C VAL A 72 7.68 11.94 2.99
N VAL A 73 7.37 10.69 2.64
CA VAL A 73 7.12 10.27 1.26
C VAL A 73 5.85 10.94 0.71
N VAL A 74 4.78 11.02 1.49
CA VAL A 74 3.56 11.75 1.09
C VAL A 74 3.87 13.22 0.76
N ASP A 75 4.64 13.89 1.61
CA ASP A 75 5.02 15.29 1.41
C ASP A 75 5.94 15.45 0.18
N TRP A 76 6.84 14.50 -0.08
CA TRP A 76 7.70 14.50 -1.28
C TRP A 76 6.91 14.33 -2.57
N ILE A 77 5.95 13.40 -2.61
CA ILE A 77 5.09 13.19 -3.78
C ILE A 77 4.25 14.45 -4.04
N LYS A 78 3.58 14.98 -3.01
CA LYS A 78 2.77 16.21 -3.13
C LYS A 78 3.59 17.42 -3.55
N GLY A 79 4.78 17.56 -2.98
CA GLY A 79 5.71 18.64 -3.28
C GLY A 79 6.50 18.46 -4.57
N ARG A 80 6.35 17.32 -5.27
CA ARG A 80 7.16 16.93 -6.43
C ARG A 80 8.65 17.11 -6.14
N HIS A 81 9.13 16.49 -5.05
CA HIS A 81 10.52 16.59 -4.63
C HIS A 81 11.45 15.75 -5.52
N LEU A 82 11.81 16.29 -6.68
CA LEU A 82 12.63 15.59 -7.70
C LEU A 82 14.15 15.78 -7.50
N SER A 83 14.57 16.53 -6.49
CA SER A 83 15.98 16.76 -6.19
C SER A 83 16.58 15.70 -5.27
N GLY A 84 17.90 15.50 -5.35
CA GLY A 84 18.63 14.62 -4.45
C GLY A 84 18.65 13.15 -4.90
N ILE A 85 19.18 12.28 -4.03
CA ILE A 85 19.48 10.88 -4.38
C ILE A 85 18.21 10.10 -4.73
N LEU A 86 17.07 10.38 -4.08
CA LEU A 86 15.81 9.66 -4.27
C LEU A 86 14.83 10.34 -5.24
N GLY A 87 15.21 11.49 -5.81
CA GLY A 87 14.32 12.29 -6.67
C GLY A 87 13.84 11.54 -7.92
N HIS A 88 14.67 10.65 -8.46
CA HIS A 88 14.30 9.80 -9.60
C HIS A 88 13.21 8.77 -9.25
N ILE A 89 13.23 8.21 -8.04
CA ILE A 89 12.18 7.28 -7.59
C ILE A 89 10.86 8.03 -7.36
N VAL A 90 10.94 9.27 -6.85
CA VAL A 90 9.76 10.16 -6.76
C VAL A 90 9.19 10.46 -8.15
N GLU A 91 10.04 10.68 -9.15
CA GLU A 91 9.62 10.87 -10.54
C GLU A 91 8.91 9.63 -11.11
N ASP A 92 9.46 8.43 -10.87
CA ASP A 92 8.84 7.16 -11.27
C ASP A 92 7.45 6.97 -10.65
N CYS A 93 7.30 7.28 -9.35
CA CYS A 93 6.00 7.26 -8.68
C CYS A 93 5.00 8.19 -9.37
N LEU A 94 5.39 9.44 -9.65
CA LEU A 94 4.51 10.42 -10.29
C LEU A 94 4.09 9.99 -11.69
N ASN A 95 5.00 9.40 -12.47
CA ASN A 95 4.70 8.90 -13.80
C ASN A 95 3.72 7.71 -13.77
N LEU A 96 3.93 6.77 -12.85
CA LEU A 96 3.02 5.64 -12.66
C LEU A 96 1.65 6.10 -12.15
N MET A 97 1.62 7.05 -11.23
CA MET A 97 0.40 7.64 -10.69
C MET A 97 -0.49 8.26 -11.78
N VAL A 98 0.11 8.97 -12.76
CA VAL A 98 -0.63 9.49 -13.92
C VAL A 98 -1.29 8.38 -14.74
N SER A 99 -0.63 7.22 -14.85
CA SER A 99 -1.15 6.10 -15.66
C SER A 99 -2.32 5.36 -15.03
N ILE A 100 -2.55 5.52 -13.72
CA ILE A 100 -3.61 4.83 -12.96
C ILE A 100 -4.74 5.77 -12.50
N ASP A 101 -4.77 7.00 -13.05
CA ASP A 101 -5.76 8.07 -12.77
C ASP A 101 -6.04 8.27 -11.29
N TYR A 102 -4.98 8.57 -10.53
CA TYR A 102 -5.12 8.85 -9.11
C TYR A 102 -5.63 10.25 -8.79
N ASP A 103 -6.48 10.35 -7.76
CA ASP A 103 -7.04 11.63 -7.31
C ASP A 103 -6.21 12.22 -6.17
N ALA A 104 -5.83 11.40 -5.19
CA ALA A 104 -5.17 11.88 -3.98
C ALA A 104 -4.16 10.87 -3.39
N ILE A 105 -3.14 11.42 -2.74
CA ILE A 105 -2.26 10.69 -1.82
C ILE A 105 -2.40 11.28 -0.42
N LEU A 106 -2.62 10.43 0.57
CA LEU A 106 -2.95 10.81 1.95
C LEU A 106 -2.04 10.10 2.94
N HIS A 107 -1.73 10.81 4.02
CA HIS A 107 -1.04 10.22 5.16
C HIS A 107 -2.06 9.60 6.11
N CYS A 108 -1.89 8.33 6.46
CA CYS A 108 -2.74 7.61 7.41
C CYS A 108 -1.96 7.13 8.64
N PRO A 109 -2.60 6.97 9.82
CA PRO A 109 -1.95 6.34 10.96
C PRO A 109 -1.60 4.87 10.67
N ARG A 110 -0.44 4.40 11.14
CA ARG A 110 0.03 3.03 10.95
C ARG A 110 -0.96 1.93 11.33
N LYS A 111 -1.82 2.17 12.32
CA LYS A 111 -2.89 1.21 12.72
C LYS A 111 -3.87 0.91 11.58
N VAL A 112 -4.08 1.87 10.67
CA VAL A 112 -4.97 1.74 9.52
C VAL A 112 -4.27 1.00 8.35
N ASN A 113 -2.94 0.96 8.36
CA ASN A 113 -2.10 0.33 7.33
C ASN A 113 -1.58 -1.06 7.78
N GLU A 114 -2.18 -1.67 8.81
CA GLU A 114 -1.66 -2.90 9.43
C GLU A 114 -1.58 -4.08 8.46
N MET A 115 -2.57 -4.25 7.59
CA MET A 115 -2.54 -5.31 6.58
C MET A 115 -1.36 -5.20 5.61
N ALA A 116 -1.07 -3.99 5.12
CA ALA A 116 0.07 -3.76 4.26
C ALA A 116 1.38 -4.06 5.00
N HIS A 117 1.46 -3.69 6.28
CA HIS A 117 2.60 -4.01 7.13
C HIS A 117 2.81 -5.53 7.32
N LEU A 118 1.73 -6.28 7.52
CA LEU A 118 1.79 -7.73 7.67
C LEU A 118 2.21 -8.43 6.37
N LEU A 119 1.72 -7.95 5.23
CA LEU A 119 2.19 -8.38 3.91
C LEU A 119 3.69 -8.09 3.73
N ALA A 120 4.14 -6.88 4.05
CA ALA A 120 5.55 -6.51 3.97
C ALA A 120 6.44 -7.45 4.83
N LYS A 121 6.00 -7.79 6.04
CA LYS A 121 6.70 -8.75 6.91
C LYS A 121 6.71 -10.17 6.36
N ARG A 122 5.64 -10.58 5.67
CA ARG A 122 5.54 -11.92 5.08
C ARG A 122 6.62 -12.17 4.03
N ALA A 123 7.04 -11.14 3.30
CA ALA A 123 8.08 -11.21 2.28
C ALA A 123 9.38 -11.91 2.74
N LYS A 124 9.70 -11.83 4.03
CA LYS A 124 10.88 -12.50 4.62
C LYS A 124 10.85 -14.02 4.44
N ASN A 125 9.67 -14.63 4.50
CA ASN A 125 9.50 -16.09 4.54
C ASN A 125 9.05 -16.66 3.19
N MET A 126 9.01 -15.85 2.13
CA MET A 126 8.57 -16.28 0.81
C MET A 126 9.68 -16.96 0.01
N SER A 127 9.30 -17.91 -0.83
CA SER A 127 10.16 -18.50 -1.86
C SER A 127 10.33 -17.54 -3.04
N GLU A 128 9.22 -16.98 -3.51
CA GLU A 128 9.15 -16.03 -4.62
C GLU A 128 9.63 -14.65 -4.18
N GLU A 129 10.27 -13.92 -5.09
CA GLU A 129 10.69 -12.53 -4.83
C GLU A 129 9.49 -11.59 -4.75
N VAL A 130 8.51 -11.71 -5.64
CA VAL A 130 7.30 -10.87 -5.65
C VAL A 130 6.08 -11.72 -6.01
N VAL A 131 4.95 -11.45 -5.37
CA VAL A 131 3.65 -12.04 -5.70
C VAL A 131 2.54 -11.01 -5.53
N ALA A 132 1.55 -11.07 -6.42
CA ALA A 132 0.31 -10.31 -6.31
C ALA A 132 -0.89 -11.24 -6.54
N TRP A 133 -1.97 -11.01 -5.81
CA TRP A 133 -3.19 -11.80 -5.84
C TRP A 133 -4.38 -10.90 -6.15
N CYS A 134 -5.08 -11.20 -7.24
CA CYS A 134 -6.36 -10.57 -7.60
C CYS A 134 -7.57 -11.35 -7.05
N ASP A 135 -7.34 -12.52 -6.44
CA ASP A 135 -8.36 -13.36 -5.83
C ASP A 135 -7.90 -13.80 -4.43
N LEU A 136 -8.77 -13.53 -3.43
CA LEU A 136 -8.60 -13.91 -2.03
C LEU A 136 -8.36 -15.42 -1.85
N SER A 137 -8.95 -16.27 -2.70
CA SER A 137 -8.82 -17.72 -2.60
C SER A 137 -7.38 -18.22 -2.81
N HIS A 138 -6.56 -17.42 -3.50
CA HIS A 138 -5.14 -17.70 -3.73
C HIS A 138 -4.21 -17.08 -2.68
N MET A 139 -4.75 -16.24 -1.78
CA MET A 139 -3.96 -15.67 -0.69
C MET A 139 -3.71 -16.71 0.41
N PRO A 140 -2.58 -16.62 1.12
CA PRO A 140 -2.33 -17.45 2.30
C PRO A 140 -3.35 -17.25 3.42
N ASP A 141 -3.72 -18.33 4.12
CA ASP A 141 -4.74 -18.33 5.18
C ASP A 141 -4.50 -17.29 6.29
N ASP A 142 -3.24 -17.06 6.66
CA ASP A 142 -2.87 -16.07 7.69
C ASP A 142 -3.18 -14.63 7.25
N ILE A 143 -3.08 -14.34 5.95
CA ILE A 143 -3.46 -13.05 5.36
C ILE A 143 -4.98 -12.96 5.22
N GLN A 144 -5.65 -14.01 4.75
CA GLN A 144 -7.11 -14.05 4.67
C GLN A 144 -7.76 -13.79 6.03
N LEU A 145 -7.20 -14.34 7.11
CA LEU A 145 -7.70 -14.16 8.48
C LEU A 145 -7.63 -12.69 8.93
N VAL A 146 -6.58 -11.96 8.55
CA VAL A 146 -6.43 -10.52 8.86
C VAL A 146 -7.51 -9.72 8.13
N ILE A 147 -7.77 -10.03 6.86
CA ILE A 147 -8.83 -9.39 6.06
C ILE A 147 -10.19 -9.55 6.73
N VAL A 148 -10.52 -10.76 7.18
CA VAL A 148 -11.78 -11.04 7.87
C VAL A 148 -11.87 -10.30 9.22
N ARG A 149 -10.76 -10.17 9.96
CA ARG A 149 -10.73 -9.45 11.23
C ARG A 149 -10.96 -7.95 11.06
N GLU A 150 -10.27 -7.31 10.12
CA GLU A 150 -10.45 -5.88 9.84
C GLU A 150 -11.86 -5.56 9.33
N ALA A 151 -12.42 -6.44 8.51
CA ALA A 151 -13.81 -6.31 8.07
C ALA A 151 -14.74 -6.29 9.30
N ARG A 152 -14.57 -7.20 10.26
CA ARG A 152 -15.37 -7.28 11.50
C ARG A 152 -15.20 -6.08 12.42
N SER A 153 -13.98 -5.62 12.65
CA SER A 153 -13.73 -4.43 13.48
C SER A 153 -14.36 -3.17 12.91
N SER A 154 -14.44 -3.06 11.57
CA SER A 154 -15.15 -1.95 10.91
C SER A 154 -16.67 -1.95 11.13
N PHE A 155 -17.26 -3.07 11.57
CA PHE A 155 -18.68 -3.17 11.92
C PHE A 155 -18.95 -2.90 13.41
N GLU A 156 -17.93 -3.02 14.27
CA GLU A 156 -18.07 -2.82 15.73
C GLU A 156 -17.83 -1.36 16.16
N ASP A 157 -17.25 -0.51 15.30
CA ASP A 157 -17.17 0.96 15.50
C ASP A 157 -18.47 1.70 15.10
N GLY A 158 -19.58 0.97 14.92
CA GLY A 158 -20.89 1.48 14.54
C GLY A 158 -21.88 1.56 15.70
N ASP A 159 -21.50 2.17 16.83
CA ASP A 159 -22.48 2.60 17.84
C ASP A 159 -23.02 3.99 17.47
N GLU A 160 -24.33 4.01 17.29
CA GLU A 160 -25.29 5.06 16.90
C GLU A 160 -24.92 6.54 17.20
N ASP A 161 -24.68 7.32 16.15
CA ASP A 161 -25.03 8.75 16.11
C ASP A 161 -26.11 8.95 15.02
N PRO A 162 -27.38 9.24 15.39
CA PRO A 162 -28.47 9.34 14.43
C PRO A 162 -28.39 10.55 13.48
N ASP A 163 -27.40 11.45 13.63
CA ASP A 163 -27.37 12.73 12.90
C ASP A 163 -26.27 12.85 11.82
N LEU A 164 -25.60 11.74 11.45
CA LEU A 164 -24.60 11.74 10.35
C LEU A 164 -25.09 11.17 9.01
N CYS A 165 -26.40 11.03 8.84
CA CYS A 165 -27.02 10.73 7.54
C CYS A 165 -27.02 11.98 6.64
N ASN A 166 -25.84 12.49 6.21
CA ASN A 166 -25.66 13.37 5.04
C ASN A 166 -24.21 13.83 4.80
N LYS A 167 -23.24 12.93 4.72
CA LYS A 167 -21.95 13.22 4.07
C LYS A 167 -21.63 12.25 2.94
N PHE A 168 -22.56 12.15 1.99
CA PHE A 168 -22.21 11.90 0.59
C PHE A 168 -22.30 13.24 -0.16
N LYS A 169 -21.14 13.76 -0.57
CA LYS A 169 -20.99 14.87 -1.52
C LYS A 169 -19.73 14.58 -2.33
N VAL A 170 -19.66 14.66 -3.66
CA VAL A 170 -20.57 14.63 -4.82
C VAL A 170 -19.65 14.90 -6.03
N GLN A 171 -19.90 14.24 -7.18
CA GLN A 171 -19.47 14.59 -8.56
C GLN A 171 -17.96 14.62 -8.85
N SER A 172 -17.50 14.26 -10.05
CA SER A 172 -18.09 14.40 -11.41
C SER A 172 -18.31 13.10 -12.18
#